data_AF-A0A817S7S1-F1
#
_entry.id   AF-A0A817S7S1-F1
#
_cell.length_a   1.000
_cell.length_b   1.000
_cell.length_c   1.000
_cell.angle_alpha   90.00
_cell.angle_beta   90.00
_cell.angle_gamma   90.00
#
_symmetry.space_group_name_H-M   'P 1'
#
loop_
_entity.id
_entity.type
_entity.pdbx_description
1 polymer ?
#
loop_
_entity_poly.entity_id
_entity_poly.type
_entity_poly.pdbx_seq_one_letter_code
_entity_poly.pdbx_strand_id
1 'polypeptide(L)'
;MENRVLGFIVQGGDPTGTGEGSELATREFFADEFHTRLRFNRQVFTPELDKKNTLFGKVVGNTLFNMLKLDQGEIVGETPEHKHEIIKADIISNPFDNMVPRPRTKPQMIDDETNKKSK
;
A
#
# COMPACT_ATOMS: atom_id res chain seq x y z
N MET A 1 -18.67 17.98 -6.02
CA MET A 1 -18.26 16.90 -6.95
C MET A 1 -17.53 15.88 -6.10
N GLU A 2 -18.21 14.81 -5.71
CA GLU A 2 -17.58 13.71 -4.97
C GLU A 2 -16.82 12.83 -5.96
N ASN A 3 -15.48 12.92 -5.93
CA ASN A 3 -14.62 12.04 -6.69
C ASN A 3 -14.57 10.68 -5.97
N ARG A 4 -15.60 9.85 -6.16
CA ARG A 4 -15.60 8.47 -5.69
C ARG A 4 -15.35 7.54 -6.88
N VAL A 5 -14.29 6.74 -6.83
CA VAL A 5 -14.19 5.51 -7.65
C VAL A 5 -14.23 4.30 -6.73
N LEU A 6 -15.39 4.09 -6.10
CA LEU A 6 -15.68 2.85 -5.38
C LEU A 6 -15.54 1.65 -6.33
N GLY A 7 -14.95 0.56 -5.84
CA GLY A 7 -14.70 -0.63 -6.65
C GLY A 7 -13.46 -0.55 -7.55
N PHE A 8 -12.59 0.45 -7.41
CA PHE A 8 -11.37 0.57 -8.22
C PHE A 8 -10.13 0.01 -7.50
N ILE A 9 -9.63 0.72 -6.49
CA ILE A 9 -8.41 0.41 -5.74
C ILE A 9 -8.62 0.70 -4.25
N VAL A 10 -8.05 -0.16 -3.41
CA VAL A 10 -7.81 0.11 -1.99
C VAL A 10 -6.30 0.25 -1.80
N GLN A 11 -5.84 1.36 -1.21
CA GLN A 11 -4.42 1.66 -1.00
C GLN A 11 -4.01 1.47 0.47
N GLY A 12 -2.79 0.98 0.69
CA GLY A 12 -2.19 0.82 2.02
C GLY A 12 -0.67 0.76 1.91
N GLY A 13 0.00 0.38 2.98
CA GLY A 13 1.48 0.24 3.01
C GLY A 13 2.23 1.51 3.43
N ASP A 14 1.53 2.59 3.75
CA ASP A 14 2.10 3.78 4.37
C ASP A 14 2.07 3.67 5.91
N PRO A 15 3.22 3.63 6.61
CA PRO A 15 3.29 3.59 8.07
C PRO A 15 2.72 4.83 8.78
N THR A 16 2.71 6.00 8.13
CA THR A 16 2.19 7.24 8.74
C THR A 16 0.67 7.37 8.56
N GLY A 17 0.10 6.66 7.58
CA GLY A 17 -1.30 6.73 7.21
C GLY A 17 -1.70 8.08 6.59
N THR A 18 -0.75 8.86 6.07
CA THR A 18 -1.00 10.13 5.38
C THR A 18 -1.21 9.97 3.88
N GLY A 19 -0.74 8.86 3.31
CA GLY A 19 -0.67 8.58 1.87
C GLY A 19 0.71 8.85 1.26
N GLU A 20 1.65 9.42 2.02
CA GLU A 20 2.95 9.90 1.52
C GLU A 20 4.17 9.28 2.23
N GLY A 21 3.99 8.61 3.37
CA GLY A 21 5.05 8.24 4.31
C GLY A 21 5.79 6.93 4.03
N SER A 22 5.70 6.36 2.83
CA SER A 22 6.33 5.07 2.52
C SER A 22 7.82 5.18 2.24
N GLU A 23 8.65 4.39 2.93
CA GLU A 23 10.07 4.23 2.62
C GLU A 23 10.38 2.84 2.05
N LEU A 24 11.23 2.81 1.01
CA LEU A 24 11.74 1.57 0.44
C LEU A 24 12.91 1.02 1.28
N ALA A 25 13.07 -0.30 1.31
CA ALA A 25 14.14 -0.95 2.06
C ALA A 25 15.54 -0.53 1.57
N THR A 26 15.68 -0.29 0.27
CA THR A 26 16.88 0.22 -0.41
C THR A 26 17.06 1.73 -0.29
N ARG A 27 16.02 2.47 0.16
CA ARG A 27 15.93 3.94 0.16
C ARG A 27 16.06 4.60 -1.22
N GLU A 28 15.97 3.82 -2.29
CA GLU A 28 16.01 4.28 -3.68
C GLU A 28 14.76 3.78 -4.40
N PHE A 29 14.25 4.59 -5.33
CA PHE A 29 13.15 4.18 -6.21
C PHE A 29 13.59 3.02 -7.12
N PHE A 30 12.69 2.07 -7.34
CA PHE A 30 12.88 0.99 -8.31
C PHE A 30 12.28 1.38 -9.66
N ALA A 31 12.83 0.81 -10.73
CA ALA A 31 12.25 0.97 -12.06
C ALA A 31 10.91 0.23 -12.16
N ASP A 32 10.02 0.74 -13.01
CA ASP A 32 8.79 0.03 -13.33
C ASP A 32 9.08 -1.21 -14.18
N GLU A 33 8.39 -2.31 -13.87
CA GLU A 33 8.50 -3.58 -14.56
C GLU A 33 7.18 -3.96 -15.23
N PHE A 34 7.16 -3.95 -16.56
CA PHE A 34 5.96 -4.27 -17.35
C PHE A 34 6.11 -5.58 -18.11
N HIS A 35 5.09 -6.43 -18.04
CA HIS A 35 5.01 -7.64 -18.85
C HIS A 35 3.72 -7.65 -19.69
N THR A 36 3.85 -7.97 -20.98
CA THR A 36 2.73 -8.07 -21.94
C THR A 36 1.53 -8.91 -21.50
N ARG A 37 1.74 -9.91 -20.63
CA ARG A 37 0.70 -10.82 -20.12
C ARG A 37 0.07 -10.35 -18.82
N LEU A 38 0.67 -9.37 -18.15
CA LEU A 38 0.22 -8.84 -16.87
C LEU A 38 -0.58 -7.56 -17.14
N ARG A 39 -1.89 -7.62 -16.91
CA ARG A 39 -2.87 -6.57 -17.24
C ARG A 39 -3.91 -6.44 -16.13
N PHE A 40 -4.44 -5.25 -15.91
CA PHE A 40 -5.48 -5.01 -14.91
C PHE A 40 -6.88 -5.28 -15.47
N ASN A 41 -7.25 -6.57 -15.58
CA ASN A 41 -8.50 -6.98 -16.26
C ASN A 41 -9.36 -8.02 -15.52
N ARG A 42 -9.08 -8.32 -14.24
CA ARG A 42 -9.70 -9.46 -13.55
C ARG A 42 -10.94 -9.12 -12.72
N GLN A 43 -10.84 -8.12 -11.84
CA GLN A 43 -11.91 -7.76 -10.91
C GLN A 43 -12.73 -6.61 -11.50
N VAL A 44 -12.03 -5.54 -11.87
CA VAL A 44 -12.53 -4.42 -12.66
C VAL A 44 -11.58 -4.24 -13.83
N PHE A 45 -12.13 -3.88 -14.98
CA PHE A 45 -11.33 -3.59 -16.17
C PHE A 45 -10.79 -2.16 -16.07
N THR A 46 -9.47 -2.03 -15.87
CA THR A 46 -8.81 -0.74 -15.58
C THR A 46 -7.56 -0.56 -16.45
N PRO A 47 -7.73 -0.50 -17.79
CA PRO A 47 -6.62 -0.43 -18.74
C PRO A 47 -5.76 0.83 -18.60
N GLU A 48 -6.26 1.88 -17.95
CA GLU A 48 -5.56 3.12 -17.69
C GLU A 48 -4.36 2.98 -16.75
N LEU A 49 -4.28 1.88 -16.00
CA LEU A 49 -3.16 1.53 -15.13
C LEU A 49 -2.13 0.63 -15.82
N ASP A 50 -2.50 0.05 -16.96
CA ASP A 50 -1.57 -0.77 -17.74
C ASP A 50 -0.37 0.09 -18.17
N LYS A 51 0.84 -0.44 -18.00
CA LYS A 51 2.11 0.25 -18.30
C LYS A 51 2.35 1.55 -17.51
N LYS A 52 1.63 1.75 -16.40
CA LYS A 52 1.89 2.83 -15.43
C LYS A 52 2.27 2.31 -14.05
N ASN A 53 1.82 1.11 -13.70
CA ASN A 53 2.10 0.49 -12.41
C ASN A 53 2.63 -0.93 -12.61
N THR A 54 3.59 -1.33 -11.79
CA THR A 54 4.14 -2.70 -11.77
C THR A 54 3.13 -3.65 -11.13
N LEU A 55 2.67 -4.66 -11.88
CA LEU A 55 1.82 -5.72 -11.34
C LEU A 55 2.69 -6.89 -10.85
N PHE A 56 2.87 -7.01 -9.53
CA PHE A 56 3.80 -7.99 -8.93
C PHE A 56 3.13 -9.20 -8.28
N GLY A 57 1.81 -9.20 -8.13
CA GLY A 57 1.11 -10.26 -7.40
C GLY A 57 -0.39 -10.26 -7.63
N LYS A 58 -1.05 -11.26 -7.04
CA LYS A 58 -2.49 -11.43 -7.13
C LYS A 58 -3.02 -12.12 -5.86
N VAL A 59 -4.15 -11.63 -5.34
CA VAL A 59 -4.90 -12.30 -4.27
C VAL A 59 -5.58 -13.55 -4.84
N VAL A 60 -5.47 -14.68 -4.15
CA VAL A 60 -5.97 -15.99 -4.61
C VAL A 60 -6.75 -16.72 -3.53
N GLY A 61 -7.70 -17.55 -3.95
CA GLY A 61 -8.45 -18.45 -3.07
C GLY A 61 -9.57 -17.76 -2.29
N ASN A 62 -9.90 -18.36 -1.14
CA ASN A 62 -11.04 -17.93 -0.30
C ASN A 62 -10.81 -16.58 0.39
N THR A 63 -9.61 -16.00 0.29
CA THR A 63 -9.25 -14.71 0.89
C THR A 63 -9.73 -13.51 0.06
N LEU A 64 -10.25 -13.73 -1.15
CA LEU A 64 -10.79 -12.64 -1.98
C LEU A 64 -11.93 -11.89 -1.26
N PHE A 65 -12.78 -12.60 -0.52
CA PHE A 65 -13.84 -11.98 0.27
C PHE A 65 -13.33 -11.05 1.36
N ASN A 66 -12.15 -11.33 1.93
CA ASN A 66 -11.55 -10.44 2.92
C ASN A 66 -11.09 -9.13 2.27
N MET A 67 -10.59 -9.19 1.03
CA MET A 67 -10.21 -7.99 0.27
C MET A 67 -11.44 -7.16 -0.14
N LEU A 68 -12.53 -7.81 -0.57
CA LEU A 68 -13.77 -7.10 -0.90
C LEU A 68 -14.40 -6.40 0.31
N LYS A 69 -14.19 -6.92 1.53
CA LYS A 69 -14.63 -6.24 2.76
C LYS A 69 -13.87 -4.94 3.02
N LEU A 70 -12.63 -4.79 2.54
CA LEU A 70 -11.85 -3.55 2.72
C LEU A 70 -12.43 -2.39 1.91
N ASP A 71 -13.09 -2.67 0.79
CA ASP A 71 -13.80 -1.68 -0.02
C ASP A 71 -15.18 -1.32 0.57
N GLN A 72 -15.68 -2.15 1.49
CA GLN A 72 -16.98 -1.96 2.15
C GLN A 72 -16.79 -1.14 3.43
N GLY A 73 -16.87 0.18 3.32
CA GLY A 73 -16.80 1.08 4.46
C GLY A 73 -17.22 2.50 4.12
N GLU A 74 -17.56 3.27 5.16
CA GLU A 74 -17.71 4.71 5.02
C GLU A 74 -16.34 5.36 4.83
N ILE A 75 -16.26 6.35 3.95
CA ILE A 75 -15.00 7.00 3.55
C ILE A 75 -15.20 8.50 3.74
N VAL A 76 -14.23 9.14 4.40
CA VAL A 76 -14.13 10.60 4.53
C VAL A 76 -13.04 11.08 3.57
N GLY A 77 -13.44 11.71 2.47
CA GLY A 77 -12.53 12.06 1.37
C GLY A 77 -12.04 10.80 0.66
N GLU A 78 -10.76 10.49 0.80
CA GLU A 78 -10.12 9.26 0.27
C GLU A 78 -9.69 8.29 1.38
N THR A 79 -9.99 8.62 2.65
CA THR A 79 -9.60 7.80 3.81
C THR A 79 -10.81 7.07 4.39
N PRO A 80 -10.73 5.76 4.69
CA PRO A 80 -11.78 5.06 5.40
C PRO A 80 -12.03 5.69 6.77
N GLU A 81 -13.31 5.85 7.14
CA GLU A 81 -13.70 6.30 8.48
C GLU A 81 -13.21 5.30 9.55
N HIS A 82 -13.36 4.00 9.26
CA HIS A 82 -12.75 2.93 10.06
C HIS A 82 -11.51 2.36 9.36
N LYS A 83 -10.35 2.64 9.94
CA LYS A 83 -9.07 2.16 9.39
C LYS A 83 -8.90 0.67 9.62
N HIS A 84 -8.56 -0.04 8.54
CA HIS A 84 -8.15 -1.44 8.60
C HIS A 84 -6.63 -1.51 8.66
N GLU A 85 -6.09 -2.33 9.56
CA GLU A 85 -4.66 -2.44 9.79
C GLU A 85 -4.12 -3.84 9.46
N ILE A 86 -2.91 -3.89 8.91
CA ILE A 86 -2.17 -5.14 8.73
C ILE A 86 -1.53 -5.50 10.07
N ILE A 87 -2.09 -6.48 10.75
CA ILE A 87 -1.61 -6.93 12.07
C ILE A 87 -0.29 -7.70 11.93
N LYS A 88 -0.17 -8.52 10.87
CA LYS A 88 0.96 -9.42 10.65
C LYS A 88 1.07 -9.78 9.17
N ALA A 89 2.30 -10.02 8.70
CA ALA A 89 2.59 -10.61 7.40
C ALA A 89 3.51 -11.82 7.59
N ASP A 90 3.15 -12.95 6.99
CA ASP A 90 3.92 -14.20 7.01
C ASP A 90 4.33 -14.58 5.57
N ILE A 91 5.61 -14.90 5.37
CA ILE A 91 6.13 -15.36 4.07
C ILE A 91 6.03 -16.88 4.03
N ILE A 92 5.09 -17.41 3.25
CA ILE A 92 4.84 -18.86 3.16
C ILE A 92 5.91 -19.56 2.31
N SER A 93 6.32 -18.93 1.22
CA SER A 93 7.34 -19.43 0.31
C SER A 93 8.17 -18.25 -0.20
N ASN A 94 9.46 -18.24 0.11
CA ASN A 94 10.38 -17.21 -0.34
C ASN A 94 11.18 -17.72 -1.55
N PRO A 95 11.01 -17.15 -2.76
CA PRO A 95 11.80 -17.54 -3.93
C PRO A 95 13.20 -16.92 -3.95
N PHE A 96 13.55 -16.08 -2.97
CA PHE A 96 14.84 -15.40 -2.89
C PHE A 96 15.67 -15.87 -1.69
N ASP A 97 16.68 -16.68 -1.95
CA ASP A 97 17.57 -17.23 -0.91
C ASP A 97 18.51 -16.18 -0.31
N ASN A 98 18.75 -15.08 -1.03
CA ASN A 98 19.69 -14.03 -0.67
C ASN A 98 19.05 -12.81 0.03
N MET A 99 17.73 -12.81 0.24
CA MET A 99 17.07 -11.71 0.94
C MET A 99 17.21 -11.85 2.45
N VAL A 100 17.94 -10.91 3.07
CA VAL A 100 18.09 -10.84 4.53
C VAL A 100 17.33 -9.63 5.07
N PRO A 101 16.39 -9.81 6.02
CA PRO A 101 15.69 -8.69 6.65
C PRO A 101 16.65 -7.73 7.35
N ARG A 102 16.42 -6.42 7.20
CA ARG A 102 17.18 -5.42 7.94
C ARG A 102 16.87 -5.53 9.45
N PRO A 103 17.86 -5.29 10.33
CA PRO A 103 17.60 -5.18 11.75
C PRO A 103 16.60 -4.04 12.00
N ARG A 104 15.63 -4.27 12.89
CA ARG A 104 14.64 -3.25 13.26
C ARG A 104 15.34 -2.12 14.01
N THR A 105 15.47 -0.95 13.39
CA THR A 105 15.79 0.28 14.12
C THR A 105 14.54 0.68 14.91
N LYS A 106 14.66 0.94 16.22
CA LYS A 106 13.55 1.52 17.00
C LYS A 106 13.15 2.86 16.35
N PRO A 107 11.87 3.23 16.31
CA PRO A 107 11.45 4.54 15.81
C PRO A 107 12.22 5.63 16.56
N GLN A 108 12.90 6.50 15.83
CA GLN A 108 13.41 7.75 16.42
C GLN A 108 12.19 8.63 16.68
N MET A 109 11.98 9.00 17.95
CA MET A 109 11.05 10.08 18.28
C MET A 109 11.59 11.34 17.61
N ILE A 110 10.79 11.95 16.74
CA ILE A 110 11.09 13.29 16.22
C ILE A 110 10.67 14.24 17.34
N ASP A 111 11.65 14.84 18.00
CA ASP A 111 11.41 15.85 19.01
C ASP A 111 11.00 17.13 18.27
N ASP A 112 9.72 17.51 18.35
CA ASP A 112 9.19 18.78 17.81
C ASP A 112 9.76 19.97 18.63
N GLU A 113 11.03 20.33 18.40
CA GLU A 113 11.60 21.60 18.87
C GLU A 113 11.26 22.76 17.92
N THR A 114 9.98 23.11 17.81
CA THR A 114 9.59 24.45 17.32
C THR A 114 8.34 24.99 18.01
N ASN A 115 8.45 25.40 19.29
CA ASN A 115 7.79 26.63 19.75
C ASN A 115 8.37 27.19 21.08
N LYS A 116 9.52 27.87 21.00
CA LYS A 116 9.90 28.90 21.99
C LYS A 116 10.50 30.09 21.25
N LYS A 117 9.65 31.00 20.77
CA LYS A 117 9.90 32.46 20.68
C LYS A 117 8.64 33.18 20.17
N SER A 118 7.73 33.47 21.09
CA SER A 118 6.92 34.70 21.02
C SER A 118 6.51 35.11 22.44
N LYS A 119 7.33 35.95 23.07
CA LYS A 119 6.87 36.93 24.05
C LYS A 119 7.83 38.11 24.07
#